data_AF-A0A1E5SHB8-F1
#
_entry.id   AF-A0A1E5SHB8-F1
#
_cell.length_a   1.000
_cell.length_b   1.000
_cell.length_c   1.000
_cell.angle_alpha   90.00
_cell.angle_beta   90.00
_cell.angle_gamma   90.00
#
_symmetry.space_group_name_H-M   'P 1'
#
loop_
_entity.id
_entity.type
_entity.pdbx_description
1 polymer ?
#
loop_
_entity_poly.entity_id
_entity_poly.type
_entity_poly.pdbx_seq_one_letter_code
_entity_poly.pdbx_strand_id
1 'polypeptide(L)'
;MSIKREDGNFRVSIKFSKKTSESMELKAFLFSRKKKLIESVIVKNDEAVFKTKVKKTSDVILLVVPNKKGVERVTDYRVLVSKYKAYKPIIKLNDKRKFEILPIPEKFLPLWFIRKCRVVGNVSKSFNINNFIERRGLCNMRIHICEVDKIHWLIPRIPDDIFIKIPDLVFNPEIPIPVPSLPDPPIPPLPDPQRFRNFRDIDNIFSATSFLRPDLNMSSVDREIGLSNIIQPILTNDNIVRTLKSKNPGLIKNMIINK
;
A
#
# COMPACT_ATOMS: atom_id res chain seq x y z
N MET A 1 -5.04 39.41 11.94
CA MET A 1 -4.38 38.93 13.18
C MET A 1 -2.91 38.66 12.86
N SER A 2 -2.03 39.54 13.32
CA SER A 2 -0.64 39.64 12.84
C SER A 2 0.23 38.47 13.28
N ILE A 3 0.88 37.85 12.30
CA ILE A 3 1.84 36.77 12.45
C ILE A 3 3.15 37.37 12.97
N LYS A 4 3.44 37.20 14.27
CA LYS A 4 4.82 37.35 14.75
C LYS A 4 5.64 36.22 14.12
N ARG A 5 6.43 36.58 13.12
CA ARG A 5 7.39 35.72 12.42
C ARG A 5 8.52 35.44 13.40
N GLU A 6 8.64 34.20 13.86
CA GLU A 6 9.93 33.72 14.33
C GLU A 6 10.86 33.67 13.11
N ASP A 7 11.88 34.52 13.15
CA ASP A 7 13.05 34.35 12.32
C ASP A 7 13.74 33.03 12.66
N GLY A 8 14.28 32.35 11.64
CA GLY A 8 15.35 31.38 11.83
C GLY A 8 14.95 29.92 11.69
N ASN A 9 15.40 29.33 10.57
CA ASN A 9 15.63 27.90 10.35
C ASN A 9 14.40 26.95 10.42
N PHE A 10 14.20 26.18 9.35
CA PHE A 10 13.23 25.08 9.33
C PHE A 10 13.77 23.89 10.12
N ARG A 11 13.17 23.60 11.28
CA ARG A 11 13.56 22.50 12.16
C ARG A 11 12.55 21.38 12.10
N VAL A 12 13.00 20.15 11.89
CA VAL A 12 12.15 18.96 11.87
C VAL A 12 12.67 17.94 12.86
N SER A 13 11.80 17.49 13.78
CA SER A 13 12.15 16.39 14.68
C SER A 13 12.04 15.05 13.97
N ILE A 14 13.12 14.27 14.00
CA ILE A 14 13.27 12.95 13.38
C ILE A 14 13.66 11.97 14.49
N LYS A 15 12.69 11.17 14.93
CA LYS A 15 12.87 10.20 16.02
C LYS A 15 12.68 8.77 15.52
N PHE A 16 13.29 7.82 16.21
CA PHE A 16 12.95 6.41 16.10
C PHE A 16 11.84 6.04 17.08
N SER A 17 11.07 4.99 16.77
CA SER A 17 9.97 4.50 17.63
C SER A 17 10.45 4.01 18.99
N LYS A 18 11.69 3.51 19.07
CA LYS A 18 12.38 3.09 20.28
C LYS A 18 13.80 3.64 20.21
N LYS A 19 14.42 3.98 21.35
CA LYS A 19 15.84 4.35 21.38
C LYS A 19 16.67 3.13 20.99
N THR A 20 17.24 3.16 19.79
CA THR A 20 18.13 2.11 19.28
C THR A 20 19.45 2.13 20.05
N SER A 21 20.02 0.96 20.35
CA SER A 21 21.34 0.81 20.98
C SER A 21 22.50 1.14 20.03
N GLU A 22 22.28 1.02 18.72
CA GLU A 22 23.21 1.43 17.66
C GLU A 22 22.90 2.84 17.16
N SER A 23 23.86 3.76 17.32
CA SER A 23 23.78 5.13 16.83
C SER A 23 24.05 5.18 15.32
N MET A 24 23.03 4.91 14.50
CA MET A 24 23.12 5.15 13.06
C MET A 24 22.89 6.64 12.77
N GLU A 25 23.91 7.34 12.28
CA GLU A 25 23.77 8.71 11.83
C GLU A 25 22.83 8.80 10.62
N LEU A 26 21.91 9.75 10.66
CA LEU A 26 21.00 10.03 9.56
C LEU A 26 21.39 11.34 8.86
N LYS A 27 21.15 11.39 7.55
CA LYS A 27 21.22 12.61 6.74
C LYS A 27 19.84 12.90 6.17
N ALA A 28 19.41 14.14 6.33
CA ALA A 28 18.14 14.64 5.83
C ALA A 28 18.38 15.57 4.63
N PHE A 29 17.56 15.41 3.60
CA PHE A 29 17.59 16.17 2.36
C PHE A 29 16.26 16.86 2.16
N LEU A 30 16.29 18.17 1.96
CA LEU A 30 15.13 18.99 1.69
C LEU A 30 15.08 19.29 0.19
N PHE A 31 13.99 18.88 -0.45
CA PHE A 31 13.72 19.10 -1.85
C PHE A 31 12.55 20.06 -2.02
N SER A 32 12.51 20.79 -3.12
CA SER A 32 11.30 21.50 -3.54
C SER A 32 10.25 20.51 -4.05
N ARG A 33 8.99 20.95 -4.19
CA ARG A 33 7.94 20.19 -4.87
C ARG A 33 8.33 19.74 -6.30
N LYS A 34 9.21 20.49 -6.97
CA LYS A 34 9.79 20.16 -8.29
C LYS A 34 10.97 19.17 -8.20
N LYS A 35 11.24 18.58 -7.03
CA LYS A 35 12.33 17.61 -6.77
C LYS A 35 13.75 18.17 -7.01
N LYS A 36 13.91 19.50 -6.94
CA LYS A 36 15.23 20.15 -6.92
C LYS A 36 15.74 20.19 -5.47
N LEU A 37 16.98 19.77 -5.22
CA LEU A 37 17.59 19.86 -3.90
C LEU A 37 17.66 21.33 -3.47
N ILE A 38 17.21 21.61 -2.25
CA ILE A 38 17.31 22.90 -1.60
C ILE A 38 18.51 22.86 -0.64
N GLU A 39 18.52 21.89 0.27
CA GLU A 39 19.51 21.81 1.34
C GLU A 39 19.64 20.37 1.84
N SER A 40 20.80 20.00 2.38
CA SER A 40 21.00 18.70 3.03
C SER A 40 21.76 18.88 4.33
N VAL A 41 21.32 18.21 5.40
CA VAL A 41 21.82 18.41 6.76
C VAL A 41 21.94 17.06 7.46
N ILE A 42 22.96 16.88 8.30
CA ILE A 42 23.10 15.71 9.16
C ILE A 42 22.15 15.87 10.35
N VAL A 43 21.37 14.84 10.65
CA VAL A 43 20.46 14.81 11.79
C VAL A 43 21.30 14.67 13.06
N LYS A 44 21.14 15.62 14.00
CA LYS A 44 21.83 15.60 15.30
C LYS A 44 20.78 15.78 16.39
N ASN A 45 20.91 15.04 17.50
CA ASN A 45 19.99 15.11 18.63
C ASN A 45 18.51 14.95 18.23
N ASP A 46 18.21 13.99 17.33
CA ASP A 46 16.86 13.76 16.80
C ASP A 46 16.22 14.96 16.08
N GLU A 47 17.02 15.93 15.61
CA GLU A 47 16.55 17.09 14.86
C GLU A 47 17.38 17.33 13.60
N ALA A 48 16.69 17.69 12.51
CA ALA A 48 17.29 18.26 11.31
C ALA A 48 17.01 19.76 11.26
N VAL A 49 18.07 20.57 11.22
CA VAL A 49 17.98 22.04 11.21
C VAL A 49 18.42 22.58 9.86
N PHE A 50 17.47 23.03 9.06
CA PHE A 50 17.70 23.63 7.74
C PHE A 50 17.71 25.15 7.86
N LYS A 51 18.62 25.82 7.16
CA LYS A 51 18.65 27.30 7.09
C LYS A 51 17.47 27.85 6.28
N THR A 52 16.93 27.03 5.39
CA THR A 52 15.82 27.43 4.51
C THR A 52 14.55 27.75 5.30
N LYS A 53 13.88 28.87 4.98
CA LYS A 53 12.57 29.23 5.53
C LYS A 53 11.46 28.54 4.74
N VAL A 54 10.72 27.63 5.38
CA VAL A 54 9.58 26.92 4.77
C VAL A 54 8.27 27.51 5.29
N LYS A 55 7.45 28.08 4.40
CA LYS A 55 6.15 28.67 4.76
C LYS A 55 5.03 27.61 4.87
N LYS A 56 5.04 26.61 3.99
CA LYS A 56 4.07 25.52 3.95
C LYS A 56 4.79 24.19 3.78
N THR A 57 4.34 23.17 4.51
CA THR A 57 4.87 21.80 4.39
C THR A 57 4.64 21.20 3.00
N SER A 58 3.60 21.65 2.28
CA SER A 58 3.28 21.24 0.92
C SER A 58 4.32 21.64 -0.14
N ASP A 59 5.15 22.62 0.16
CA ASP A 59 6.07 23.21 -0.83
C ASP A 59 7.40 22.44 -0.88
N VAL A 60 7.63 21.60 0.12
CA VAL A 60 8.88 20.86 0.32
C VAL A 60 8.64 19.37 0.42
N ILE A 61 9.68 18.61 0.10
CA ILE A 61 9.74 17.16 0.25
C ILE A 61 10.96 16.85 1.10
N LEU A 62 10.76 16.24 2.25
CA LEU A 62 11.83 15.74 3.10
C LEU A 62 12.15 14.30 2.71
N LEU A 63 13.44 14.01 2.55
CA LEU A 63 13.97 12.67 2.41
C LEU A 63 15.00 12.42 3.52
N VAL A 64 14.98 11.26 4.14
CA VAL A 64 15.92 10.85 5.19
C VAL A 64 16.63 9.59 4.72
N VAL A 65 17.92 9.48 4.98
CA VAL A 65 18.75 8.30 4.65
C VAL A 65 19.82 8.10 5.72
N PRO A 66 20.31 6.87 5.93
CA PRO A 66 21.54 6.62 6.69
C PRO A 66 22.73 7.37 6.08
N ASN A 67 23.52 8.03 6.92
CA ASN A 67 24.75 8.69 6.54
C ASN A 67 25.82 7.63 6.27
N LYS A 68 26.04 7.28 5.00
CA LYS A 68 27.08 6.34 4.56
C LYS A 68 27.94 6.96 3.46
N LYS A 69 29.14 6.41 3.28
CA LYS A 69 30.07 6.80 2.19
C LYS A 69 29.32 6.82 0.85
N GLY A 70 29.41 7.93 0.14
CA GLY A 70 28.78 8.12 -1.17
C GLY A 70 27.42 8.82 -1.14
N VAL A 71 26.70 8.86 -0.01
CA VAL A 71 25.43 9.61 0.13
C VAL A 71 25.68 11.12 0.20
N GLU A 72 26.84 11.52 0.73
CA GLU A 72 27.16 12.92 1.04
C GLU A 72 27.05 13.86 -0.17
N ARG A 73 27.47 13.37 -1.34
CA ARG A 73 27.56 14.14 -2.59
C ARG A 73 26.31 14.01 -3.48
N VAL A 74 25.31 13.23 -3.06
CA VAL A 74 24.14 12.94 -3.90
C VAL A 74 23.17 14.09 -3.82
N THR A 75 22.84 14.67 -4.97
CA THR A 75 21.87 15.76 -5.08
C THR A 75 20.60 15.36 -5.82
N ASP A 76 20.62 14.26 -6.57
CA ASP A 76 19.48 13.79 -7.34
C ASP A 76 18.47 13.03 -6.46
N TYR A 77 17.23 13.53 -6.46
CA TYR A 77 16.08 12.91 -5.82
C TYR A 77 15.89 11.45 -6.26
N ARG A 78 16.01 11.16 -7.56
CA ARG A 78 15.80 9.81 -8.11
C ARG A 78 16.83 8.84 -7.55
N VAL A 79 18.10 9.24 -7.50
CA VAL A 79 19.19 8.41 -6.96
C VAL A 79 18.98 8.14 -5.48
N LEU A 80 18.60 9.14 -4.69
CA LEU A 80 18.30 8.95 -3.26
C LEU A 80 17.17 7.93 -3.05
N VAL A 81 16.08 8.04 -3.82
CA VAL A 81 14.94 7.12 -3.70
C VAL A 81 15.25 5.73 -4.24
N SER A 82 15.90 5.62 -5.40
CA SER A 82 16.10 4.34 -6.09
C SER A 82 17.28 3.54 -5.53
N LYS A 83 18.44 4.18 -5.32
CA LYS A 83 19.69 3.52 -4.89
C LYS A 83 19.80 3.48 -3.37
N TYR A 84 19.56 4.62 -2.72
CA TYR A 84 19.74 4.75 -1.26
C TYR A 84 18.46 4.52 -0.44
N LYS A 85 17.35 4.15 -1.12
CA LYS A 85 16.06 3.83 -0.50
C LYS A 85 15.61 4.91 0.49
N ALA A 86 15.73 6.17 0.08
CA ALA A 86 15.42 7.30 0.95
C ALA A 86 14.01 7.24 1.52
N TYR A 87 13.93 7.39 2.84
CA TYR A 87 12.68 7.43 3.58
C TYR A 87 12.02 8.79 3.37
N LYS A 88 10.79 8.77 2.84
CA LYS A 88 9.97 9.96 2.59
C LYS A 88 8.89 10.09 3.68
N PRO A 89 9.14 10.82 4.77
CA PRO A 89 8.12 11.08 5.78
C PRO A 89 7.08 12.10 5.32
N ILE A 90 5.94 12.10 6.02
CA ILE A 90 4.97 13.19 5.98
C ILE A 90 5.35 14.15 7.11
N ILE A 91 5.56 15.42 6.77
CA ILE A 91 5.86 16.48 7.72
C ILE A 91 4.52 16.99 8.27
N LYS A 92 4.34 16.88 9.58
CA LYS A 92 3.19 17.40 10.32
C LYS A 92 3.62 18.59 11.16
N LEU A 93 2.66 19.48 11.42
CA LEU A 93 2.82 20.55 12.39
C LEU A 93 2.14 20.09 13.68
N ASN A 94 2.90 20.02 14.78
CA ASN A 94 2.36 19.69 16.10
C ASN A 94 1.63 20.92 16.70
N ASP A 95 0.83 20.73 17.74
CA ASP A 95 0.11 21.76 18.50
C ASP A 95 1.04 22.86 19.02
N LYS A 96 2.30 22.50 19.30
CA LYS A 96 3.39 23.42 19.68
C LYS A 96 4.01 24.18 18.49
N ARG A 97 3.38 24.16 17.31
CA ARG A 97 3.86 24.75 16.04
C ARG A 97 5.26 24.29 15.60
N LYS A 98 5.67 23.10 16.02
CA LYS A 98 6.93 22.47 15.60
C LYS A 98 6.68 21.48 14.47
N PHE A 99 7.58 21.44 13.49
CA PHE A 99 7.51 20.42 12.44
C PHE A 99 8.06 19.09 12.96
N GLU A 100 7.30 18.03 12.75
CA GLU A 100 7.68 16.68 13.16
C GLU A 100 7.29 15.67 12.09
N ILE A 101 7.94 14.52 12.14
CA ILE A 101 7.56 13.36 11.35
C ILE A 101 7.12 12.23 12.28
N LEU A 102 6.34 11.31 11.75
CA LEU A 102 6.06 10.07 12.47
C LEU A 102 7.38 9.32 12.75
N PRO A 103 7.53 8.72 13.95
CA PRO A 103 8.73 8.01 14.32
C PRO A 103 9.09 6.93 13.29
N ILE A 104 10.38 6.84 12.95
CA ILE A 104 10.90 5.81 12.07
C ILE A 104 10.85 4.48 12.83
N PRO A 105 10.18 3.43 12.32
CA PRO A 105 10.13 2.14 13.00
C PRO A 105 11.53 1.54 13.16
N GLU A 106 11.88 1.05 14.34
CA GLU A 106 13.19 0.45 14.64
C GLU A 106 13.55 -0.70 13.67
N LYS A 107 12.58 -1.57 13.36
CA LYS A 107 12.74 -2.68 12.39
C LYS A 107 13.14 -2.21 10.98
N PHE A 108 12.98 -0.92 10.66
CA PHE A 108 13.35 -0.36 9.38
C PHE A 108 14.87 -0.18 9.23
N LEU A 109 15.61 -0.01 10.34
CA LEU A 109 17.06 0.21 10.33
C LEU A 109 17.87 -0.95 9.72
N PRO A 110 17.77 -2.20 10.21
CA PRO A 110 18.55 -3.31 9.64
C PRO A 110 18.15 -3.63 8.20
N LEU A 111 16.94 -3.24 7.79
CA LEU A 111 16.34 -3.60 6.51
C LEU A 111 16.34 -2.46 5.50
N TRP A 112 16.93 -1.30 5.84
CA TRP A 112 16.81 -0.06 5.05
C TRP A 112 17.17 -0.25 3.57
N PHE A 113 18.24 -0.99 3.29
CA PHE A 113 18.73 -1.22 1.93
C PHE A 113 18.16 -2.50 1.29
N ILE A 114 17.58 -3.41 2.08
CA ILE A 114 17.18 -4.75 1.66
C ILE A 114 15.69 -4.82 1.37
N ARG A 115 14.82 -4.22 2.20
CA ARG A 115 13.38 -4.35 2.07
C ARG A 115 12.72 -3.07 1.58
N LYS A 116 12.19 -3.16 0.36
CA LYS A 116 11.08 -2.35 -0.12
C LYS A 116 9.84 -2.75 0.69
N CYS A 117 9.02 -1.77 1.07
CA CYS A 117 7.56 -1.80 1.02
C CYS A 117 7.00 -0.74 1.97
N ARG A 118 7.36 0.53 1.73
CA ARG A 118 6.48 1.61 2.14
C ARG A 118 5.53 1.87 0.99
N VAL A 119 4.37 1.22 1.03
CA VAL A 119 3.27 1.54 0.14
C VAL A 119 2.73 2.91 0.54
N VAL A 120 2.73 3.85 -0.41
CA VAL A 120 2.13 5.17 -0.23
C VAL A 120 0.85 5.19 -1.03
N GLY A 121 -0.27 5.40 -0.34
CA GLY A 121 -1.59 5.45 -0.96
C GLY A 121 -2.52 6.37 -0.19
N ASN A 122 -3.59 6.80 -0.86
CA ASN A 122 -4.72 7.47 -0.23
C ASN A 122 -5.84 6.44 -0.14
N VAL A 123 -6.32 6.18 1.07
CA VAL A 123 -7.52 5.37 1.27
C VAL A 123 -8.69 6.31 1.51
N SER A 124 -9.58 6.34 0.53
CA SER A 124 -10.75 7.20 0.50
C SER A 124 -11.94 6.41 -0.02
N LYS A 125 -13.14 6.79 0.44
CA LYS A 125 -14.41 6.24 0.00
C LYS A 125 -15.30 7.39 -0.47
N SER A 126 -16.13 7.13 -1.47
CA SER A 126 -17.19 8.04 -1.87
C SER A 126 -18.39 7.84 -0.96
N PHE A 127 -18.87 8.91 -0.35
CA PHE A 127 -20.05 8.94 0.50
C PHE A 127 -21.16 9.69 -0.21
N ASN A 128 -22.40 9.21 -0.13
CA ASN A 128 -23.56 9.99 -0.52
C ASN A 128 -24.00 10.80 0.70
N ILE A 129 -23.81 12.12 0.66
CA ILE A 129 -24.21 13.04 1.71
C ILE A 129 -25.18 14.03 1.06
N ASN A 130 -26.45 14.01 1.48
CA ASN A 130 -27.50 14.89 0.96
C ASN A 130 -27.66 14.84 -0.57
N ASN A 131 -27.67 13.64 -1.16
CA ASN A 131 -27.71 13.40 -2.62
C ASN A 131 -26.47 13.87 -3.40
N PHE A 132 -25.38 14.25 -2.73
CA PHE A 132 -24.10 14.54 -3.37
C PHE A 132 -23.09 13.44 -3.07
N ILE A 133 -22.42 12.95 -4.14
CA ILE A 133 -21.33 11.98 -4.01
C ILE A 133 -20.04 12.74 -3.70
N GLU A 134 -19.52 12.57 -2.49
CA GLU A 134 -18.29 13.22 -2.04
C GLU A 134 -17.22 12.21 -1.63
N ARG A 135 -15.99 12.40 -2.09
CA ARG A 135 -14.85 11.53 -1.75
C ARG A 135 -14.18 12.01 -0.47
N ARG A 136 -14.26 11.21 0.60
CA ARG A 136 -13.63 11.51 1.90
C ARG A 136 -12.59 10.44 2.27
N GLY A 137 -11.59 10.85 3.05
CA GLY A 137 -10.60 9.92 3.61
C GLY A 137 -11.22 9.07 4.72
N LEU A 138 -10.80 7.81 4.82
CA LEU A 138 -11.25 6.94 5.91
C LEU A 138 -10.38 7.14 7.16
N CYS A 139 -11.03 7.36 8.30
CA CYS A 139 -10.38 7.41 9.61
C CYS A 139 -10.40 6.02 10.28
N ASN A 140 -9.42 5.74 11.15
CA ASN A 140 -9.33 4.50 11.96
C ASN A 140 -9.45 3.17 11.19
N MET A 141 -9.02 3.14 9.93
CA MET A 141 -9.08 1.92 9.12
C MET A 141 -7.93 0.96 9.43
N ARG A 142 -8.22 -0.34 9.32
CA ARG A 142 -7.20 -1.39 9.25
C ARG A 142 -6.92 -1.68 7.78
N ILE A 143 -5.68 -1.47 7.34
CA ILE A 143 -5.24 -1.82 5.99
C ILE A 143 -4.53 -3.16 6.07
N HIS A 144 -4.94 -4.12 5.25
CA HIS A 144 -4.15 -5.31 4.96
C HIS A 144 -3.39 -5.07 3.66
N ILE A 145 -2.06 -4.99 3.73
CA ILE A 145 -1.21 -4.85 2.55
C ILE A 145 -0.69 -6.24 2.22
N CYS A 146 -1.27 -6.88 1.20
CA CYS A 146 -0.71 -8.09 0.63
C CYS A 146 0.47 -7.70 -0.26
N GLU A 147 1.69 -8.10 0.10
CA GLU A 147 2.77 -8.17 -0.87
C GLU A 147 2.40 -9.29 -1.86
N VAL A 148 2.18 -8.93 -3.12
CA VAL A 148 2.05 -9.95 -4.16
C VAL A 148 3.45 -10.53 -4.35
N ASP A 149 3.67 -11.72 -3.80
CA ASP A 149 4.89 -12.48 -4.05
C ASP A 149 5.17 -12.49 -5.55
N LYS A 150 6.45 -12.43 -5.93
CA LYS A 150 6.84 -12.53 -7.34
C LYS A 150 6.35 -13.86 -7.86
N ILE A 151 5.21 -13.86 -8.55
CA ILE A 151 4.57 -15.08 -9.07
C ILE A 151 5.55 -15.90 -9.92
N HIS A 152 6.44 -15.21 -10.64
CA HIS A 152 7.59 -15.76 -11.38
C HIS A 152 8.54 -16.65 -10.56
N TRP A 153 8.65 -16.45 -9.25
CA TRP A 153 9.45 -17.31 -8.35
C TRP A 153 8.67 -18.52 -7.83
N LEU A 154 7.34 -18.41 -7.79
CA LEU A 154 6.46 -19.49 -7.34
C LEU A 154 6.11 -20.45 -8.48
N ILE A 155 5.92 -19.94 -9.71
CA ILE A 155 5.59 -20.74 -10.89
C ILE A 155 6.54 -21.94 -11.09
N PRO A 156 7.89 -21.80 -10.96
CA PRO A 156 8.81 -22.93 -11.03
C PRO A 156 8.52 -24.06 -10.04
N ARG A 157 8.00 -23.73 -8.85
CA ARG A 157 7.74 -24.67 -7.75
C ARG A 157 6.38 -25.36 -7.83
N ILE A 158 5.50 -24.89 -8.70
CA ILE A 158 4.19 -25.52 -8.91
C ILE A 158 4.41 -26.83 -9.69
N PRO A 159 3.87 -27.96 -9.21
CA PRO A 159 3.92 -29.25 -9.91
C PRO A 159 3.24 -29.22 -11.29
N ASP A 160 3.76 -30.02 -12.22
CA ASP A 160 3.28 -30.05 -13.61
C ASP A 160 1.85 -30.57 -13.76
N ASP A 161 1.37 -31.43 -12.85
CA ASP A 161 -0.01 -31.92 -12.81
C ASP A 161 -1.04 -30.80 -12.56
N ILE A 162 -0.63 -29.70 -11.92
CA ILE A 162 -1.46 -28.51 -11.78
C ILE A 162 -1.55 -27.75 -13.10
N PHE A 163 -0.43 -27.63 -13.84
CA PHE A 163 -0.42 -26.94 -15.14
C PHE A 163 -1.22 -27.69 -16.21
N ILE A 164 -1.26 -29.02 -16.15
CA ILE A 164 -2.06 -29.85 -17.07
C ILE A 164 -3.56 -29.57 -16.93
N LYS A 165 -4.03 -29.12 -15.76
CA LYS A 165 -5.44 -28.78 -15.50
C LYS A 165 -5.83 -27.39 -16.02
N ILE A 166 -4.86 -26.50 -16.25
CA ILE A 166 -5.12 -25.11 -16.64
C ILE A 166 -5.89 -24.98 -17.96
N PRO A 167 -5.55 -25.72 -19.03
CA PRO A 167 -6.32 -25.68 -20.28
C PRO A 167 -7.79 -26.00 -20.05
N ASP A 168 -8.08 -27.02 -19.24
CA ASP A 168 -9.45 -27.45 -18.98
C ASP A 168 -10.20 -26.38 -18.15
N LEU A 169 -9.54 -25.72 -17.19
CA LEU A 169 -10.10 -24.59 -16.45
C LEU A 169 -10.37 -23.34 -17.31
N VAL A 170 -9.63 -23.15 -18.41
CA VAL A 170 -9.80 -22.01 -19.32
C VAL A 170 -10.86 -22.29 -20.39
N PHE A 171 -10.86 -23.50 -20.95
CA PHE A 171 -11.81 -23.89 -22.00
C PHE A 171 -13.16 -24.32 -21.45
N ASN A 172 -13.18 -25.01 -20.30
CA ASN A 172 -14.37 -25.54 -19.64
C ASN A 172 -14.38 -25.13 -18.16
N PRO A 173 -14.57 -23.83 -17.86
CA PRO A 173 -14.64 -23.36 -16.48
C PRO A 173 -15.85 -23.99 -15.78
N GLU A 174 -15.61 -24.89 -14.84
CA GLU A 174 -16.67 -25.36 -13.94
C GLU A 174 -17.01 -24.23 -12.97
N ILE A 175 -18.23 -23.70 -13.07
CA ILE A 175 -18.76 -22.76 -12.09
C ILE A 175 -19.04 -23.59 -10.83
N PRO A 176 -18.33 -23.36 -9.71
CA PRO A 176 -18.63 -24.10 -8.50
C PRO A 176 -20.08 -23.81 -8.11
N ILE A 177 -20.90 -24.87 -8.07
CA ILE A 177 -22.26 -24.80 -7.53
C ILE A 177 -22.09 -24.32 -6.08
N PRO A 178 -22.76 -23.22 -5.67
CA PRO A 178 -22.66 -22.76 -4.30
C PRO A 178 -23.09 -23.92 -3.39
N VAL A 179 -22.15 -24.41 -2.58
CA VAL A 179 -22.49 -25.35 -1.52
C VAL A 179 -23.55 -24.64 -0.67
N PRO A 180 -24.74 -25.23 -0.46
CA PRO A 180 -25.73 -24.61 0.41
C PRO A 180 -25.04 -24.37 1.75
N SER A 181 -24.98 -23.12 2.18
CA SER A 181 -24.53 -22.79 3.52
C SER A 181 -25.36 -23.63 4.47
N LEU A 182 -24.71 -24.44 5.31
CA LEU A 182 -25.36 -25.02 6.47
C LEU A 182 -26.15 -23.89 7.16
N PRO A 183 -27.38 -24.14 7.63
CA PRO A 183 -28.11 -23.11 8.37
C PRO A 183 -27.19 -22.58 9.46
N ASP A 184 -27.08 -21.25 9.53
CA ASP A 184 -26.19 -20.61 10.50
C ASP A 184 -26.46 -21.24 11.87
N PRO A 185 -25.42 -21.63 12.62
CA PRO A 185 -25.61 -22.17 13.95
C PRO A 185 -26.46 -21.17 14.76
N PRO A 186 -27.40 -21.65 15.60
CA PRO A 186 -28.31 -20.78 16.33
C PRO A 186 -27.49 -19.70 17.05
N ILE A 187 -27.83 -18.44 16.73
CA ILE A 187 -27.18 -17.27 17.31
C ILE A 187 -27.35 -17.42 18.84
N PRO A 188 -26.25 -17.47 19.62
CA PRO A 188 -26.36 -17.51 21.07
C PRO A 188 -27.16 -16.28 21.54
N PRO A 189 -27.99 -16.40 22.58
CA PRO A 189 -28.79 -15.29 23.07
C PRO A 189 -27.90 -14.07 23.28
N LEU A 190 -28.30 -12.96 22.65
CA LEU A 190 -27.60 -11.69 22.74
C LEU A 190 -27.32 -11.37 24.22
N PRO A 191 -26.06 -11.06 24.60
CA PRO A 191 -25.79 -10.56 25.92
C PRO A 191 -26.64 -9.31 26.17
N ASP A 192 -27.23 -9.24 27.37
CA ASP A 192 -28.20 -8.22 27.77
C ASP A 192 -27.84 -6.81 27.22
N PRO A 193 -28.71 -6.18 26.41
CA PRO A 193 -28.46 -4.89 25.76
C PRO A 193 -28.20 -3.73 26.74
N GLN A 194 -28.30 -3.95 28.04
CA GLN A 194 -27.94 -2.95 29.05
C GLN A 194 -26.43 -2.75 29.25
N ARG A 195 -25.55 -3.67 28.78
CA ARG A 195 -24.08 -3.49 28.94
C ARG A 195 -23.42 -2.65 27.85
N PHE A 196 -24.07 -2.39 26.71
CA PHE A 196 -23.46 -1.69 25.58
C PHE A 196 -24.39 -0.65 24.93
N ARG A 197 -24.94 0.28 25.72
CA ARG A 197 -25.86 1.32 25.20
C ARG A 197 -25.22 2.43 24.34
N ASN A 198 -23.93 2.39 24.02
CA ASN A 198 -23.26 3.53 23.36
C ASN A 198 -22.69 3.26 21.95
N PHE A 199 -22.98 2.13 21.30
CA PHE A 199 -22.57 1.90 19.92
C PHE A 199 -23.74 1.47 19.05
N ARG A 200 -24.63 2.42 18.76
CA ARG A 200 -25.56 2.27 17.65
C ARG A 200 -24.77 2.50 16.36
N ASP A 201 -24.89 1.52 15.45
CA ASP A 201 -24.58 1.63 14.02
C ASP A 201 -23.11 1.44 13.59
N ILE A 202 -22.45 0.39 14.08
CA ILE A 202 -21.12 0.00 13.56
C ILE A 202 -21.23 -0.87 12.29
N ASP A 203 -22.35 -1.57 12.10
CA ASP A 203 -22.46 -2.61 11.06
C ASP A 203 -22.52 -2.02 9.64
N ASN A 204 -22.93 -0.75 9.49
CA ASN A 204 -22.86 -0.03 8.21
C ASN A 204 -21.52 0.69 7.97
N ILE A 205 -20.64 0.77 8.97
CA ILE A 205 -19.39 1.54 8.90
C ILE A 205 -18.23 0.73 8.29
N PHE A 206 -18.25 -0.60 8.41
CA PHE A 206 -17.13 -1.47 8.01
C PHE A 206 -17.38 -2.39 6.81
N SER A 207 -18.46 -2.20 6.05
CA SER A 207 -18.63 -2.90 4.77
C SER A 207 -17.68 -2.29 3.71
N ALA A 208 -16.43 -2.76 3.75
CA ALA A 208 -15.40 -2.51 2.75
C ALA A 208 -15.50 -3.59 1.66
N THR A 209 -16.36 -3.35 0.69
CA THR A 209 -16.44 -4.16 -0.54
C THR A 209 -16.20 -3.27 -1.73
N SER A 210 -14.93 -2.93 -1.93
CA SER A 210 -14.46 -2.48 -3.25
C SER A 210 -14.15 -3.66 -4.17
N PHE A 211 -14.17 -4.89 -3.64
CA PHE A 211 -14.39 -6.06 -4.46
C PHE A 211 -15.90 -6.16 -4.70
N LEU A 212 -16.32 -6.38 -5.94
CA LEU A 212 -17.61 -7.01 -6.19
C LEU A 212 -17.63 -8.25 -5.28
N ARG A 213 -18.37 -8.19 -4.16
CA ARG A 213 -18.80 -9.43 -3.54
C ARG A 213 -19.57 -10.12 -4.66
N PRO A 214 -19.24 -11.36 -5.04
CA PRO A 214 -20.14 -12.12 -5.89
C PRO A 214 -21.48 -12.03 -5.18
N ASP A 215 -22.46 -11.38 -5.81
CA ASP A 215 -23.79 -11.32 -5.22
C ASP A 215 -24.19 -12.78 -5.02
N LEU A 216 -24.43 -13.15 -3.76
CA LEU A 216 -24.88 -14.50 -3.44
C LEU A 216 -26.23 -14.80 -4.12
N ASN A 217 -26.92 -13.73 -4.56
CA ASN A 217 -28.14 -13.72 -5.35
C ASN A 217 -27.94 -13.43 -6.85
N MET A 218 -26.70 -13.41 -7.34
CA MET A 218 -26.41 -13.23 -8.76
C MET A 218 -26.93 -14.44 -9.54
N SER A 219 -27.80 -14.20 -10.51
CA SER A 219 -28.34 -15.24 -11.38
C SER A 219 -27.21 -16.02 -12.04
N SER A 220 -27.40 -17.32 -12.28
CA SER A 220 -26.42 -18.16 -13.01
C SER A 220 -26.02 -17.53 -14.35
N VAL A 221 -26.97 -16.85 -15.00
CA VAL A 221 -26.79 -16.14 -16.27
C VAL A 221 -25.78 -14.99 -16.15
N ASP A 222 -25.87 -14.18 -15.09
CA ASP A 222 -24.97 -13.05 -14.90
C ASP A 222 -23.53 -13.52 -14.60
N ARG A 223 -23.38 -14.69 -13.95
CA ARG A 223 -22.06 -15.30 -13.68
C ARG A 223 -21.41 -15.78 -14.96
N GLU A 224 -22.17 -16.42 -15.84
CA GLU A 224 -21.70 -16.85 -17.16
C GLU A 224 -21.26 -15.66 -18.03
N ILE A 225 -22.02 -14.55 -17.99
CA ILE A 225 -21.66 -13.32 -18.70
C ILE A 225 -20.36 -12.72 -18.12
N GLY A 226 -20.19 -12.69 -16.80
CA GLY A 226 -18.96 -12.24 -16.15
C GLY A 226 -17.73 -13.08 -16.52
N LEU A 227 -17.88 -14.40 -16.50
CA LEU A 227 -16.83 -15.35 -16.88
C LEU A 227 -16.44 -15.21 -18.35
N SER A 228 -17.43 -15.10 -19.25
CA SER A 228 -17.16 -14.96 -20.68
C SER A 228 -16.37 -13.67 -20.95
N ASN A 229 -16.72 -12.54 -20.35
CA ASN A 229 -16.00 -11.28 -20.51
C ASN A 229 -14.52 -11.34 -20.06
N ILE A 230 -14.20 -12.19 -19.08
CA ILE A 230 -12.81 -12.40 -18.61
C ILE A 230 -12.05 -13.35 -19.55
N ILE A 231 -12.73 -14.36 -20.08
CA ILE A 231 -12.13 -15.44 -20.89
C ILE A 231 -11.94 -15.01 -22.36
N GLN A 232 -12.85 -14.22 -22.93
CA GLN A 232 -12.77 -13.74 -24.31
C GLN A 232 -11.40 -13.14 -24.70
N PRO A 233 -10.77 -12.22 -23.94
CA PRO A 233 -9.44 -11.69 -24.29
C PRO A 233 -8.31 -12.73 -24.25
N ILE A 234 -8.51 -13.86 -23.56
CA ILE A 234 -7.57 -14.98 -23.53
C ILE A 234 -7.78 -15.85 -24.78
N LEU A 235 -9.03 -16.10 -25.14
CA LEU A 235 -9.41 -16.93 -26.30
C LEU A 235 -9.15 -16.25 -27.65
N THR A 236 -9.13 -14.93 -27.72
CA THR A 236 -8.80 -14.19 -28.95
C THR A 236 -7.31 -14.22 -29.30
N ASN A 237 -6.44 -14.68 -28.40
CA ASN A 237 -5.01 -14.76 -28.65
C ASN A 237 -4.61 -16.17 -29.11
N ASP A 238 -4.39 -16.31 -30.42
CA ASP A 238 -4.04 -17.59 -31.07
C ASP A 238 -2.81 -18.28 -30.46
N ASN A 239 -1.81 -17.51 -30.03
CA ASN A 239 -0.59 -18.08 -29.43
C ASN A 239 -0.89 -18.70 -28.06
N ILE A 240 -1.76 -18.06 -27.28
CA ILE A 240 -2.20 -18.58 -25.98
C ILE A 240 -3.05 -19.83 -26.20
N VAL A 241 -4.00 -19.78 -27.13
CA VAL A 241 -4.88 -20.92 -27.43
C VAL A 241 -4.09 -22.13 -27.92
N ARG A 242 -3.13 -21.95 -28.83
CA ARG A 242 -2.24 -23.05 -29.29
C ARG A 242 -1.43 -23.63 -28.13
N THR A 243 -0.89 -22.79 -27.26
CA THR A 243 -0.11 -23.22 -26.10
C THR A 243 -0.97 -24.01 -25.12
N LEU A 244 -2.19 -23.55 -24.82
CA LEU A 244 -3.12 -24.26 -23.94
C LEU A 244 -3.59 -25.58 -24.56
N LYS A 245 -3.89 -25.60 -25.86
CA LYS A 245 -4.28 -26.83 -26.59
C LYS A 245 -3.18 -27.89 -26.61
N SER A 246 -1.91 -27.49 -26.54
CA SER A 246 -0.79 -28.44 -26.49
C SER A 246 -0.78 -29.30 -25.23
N LYS A 247 -1.48 -28.88 -24.16
CA LYS A 247 -1.47 -29.48 -22.81
C LYS A 247 -0.04 -29.75 -22.26
N ASN A 248 0.98 -29.09 -22.81
CA ASN A 248 2.36 -29.26 -22.39
C ASN A 248 2.64 -28.32 -21.20
N PRO A 249 2.91 -28.86 -19.99
CA PRO A 249 3.08 -28.05 -18.79
C PRO A 249 4.27 -27.09 -18.92
N GLY A 250 5.36 -27.48 -19.57
CA GLY A 250 6.53 -26.64 -19.77
C GLY A 250 6.25 -25.42 -20.66
N LEU A 251 5.48 -25.60 -21.74
CA LEU A 251 5.09 -24.48 -22.61
C LEU A 251 4.12 -23.52 -21.91
N ILE A 252 3.14 -24.07 -21.18
CA ILE A 252 2.18 -23.28 -20.40
C ILE A 252 2.90 -22.48 -19.31
N LYS A 253 3.85 -23.10 -18.62
CA LYS A 253 4.68 -22.48 -17.58
C LYS A 253 5.52 -21.33 -18.12
N ASN A 254 6.20 -21.54 -19.24
CA ASN A 254 7.00 -20.50 -19.90
C ASN A 254 6.13 -19.35 -20.44
N MET A 255 4.93 -19.65 -20.93
CA MET A 255 3.97 -18.63 -21.36
C MET A 255 3.54 -17.73 -20.20
N ILE A 256 3.38 -18.27 -18.98
CA ILE A 256 2.97 -17.48 -17.80
C ILE A 256 4.15 -16.65 -17.26
N ILE A 257 5.38 -17.17 -17.32
CA ILE A 257 6.58 -16.47 -16.82
C ILE A 257 6.99 -15.31 -17.74
N ASN A 258 6.79 -15.44 -19.05
CA ASN A 258 7.31 -14.48 -20.03
C ASN A 258 6.32 -13.37 -20.43
N LYS A 259 5.20 -13.23 -19.70
CA LYS A 259 4.12 -12.28 -19.99
C LYS A 259 4.10 -11.16 -18.95
#